data_AF-A0A522PH29-F1
#
_entry.id   AF-A0A522PH29-F1
#
_cell.length_a   1.000
_cell.length_b   1.000
_cell.length_c   1.000
_cell.angle_alpha   90.00
_cell.angle_beta   90.00
_cell.angle_gamma   90.00
#
_symmetry.space_group_name_H-M   'P 1'
#
loop_
_entity.id
_entity.type
_entity.pdbx_description
1 polymer ?
#
loop_
_entity_poly.entity_id
_entity_poly.type
_entity_poly.pdbx_seq_one_letter_code
_entity_poly.pdbx_strand_id
1 'polypeptide(L)'
;MRRFAVALGGALWVGLAAPALGAPVCRVQTLSIQGQSVKATFCVTNAVHESSGAGIVARISLSENLVGPGGSLDRTTTKDVLLAGGSGRLSDDLPLRELGIDRMLHVTFVYSNGGVRPESALLIPGAVPVL
;
A
#
# COMPACT_ATOMS: atom_id res chain seq x y z
N MET A 1 45.28 48.30 -27.46
CA MET A 1 45.20 46.83 -27.28
C MET A 1 44.76 46.54 -25.85
N ARG A 2 43.50 46.14 -25.63
CA ARG A 2 43.01 45.68 -24.32
C ARG A 2 41.95 44.60 -24.58
N ARG A 3 42.33 43.34 -24.37
CA ARG A 3 41.44 42.18 -24.49
C ARG A 3 40.87 41.89 -23.10
N PHE A 4 39.54 41.94 -22.97
CA PHE A 4 38.83 41.45 -21.80
C PHE A 4 38.86 39.92 -21.81
N ALA A 5 39.37 39.30 -20.75
CA ALA A 5 39.23 37.87 -20.52
C ALA A 5 38.22 37.67 -19.39
N VAL A 6 37.00 37.29 -19.75
CA VAL A 6 36.01 36.76 -18.80
C VAL A 6 36.18 35.25 -18.81
N ALA A 7 36.67 34.69 -17.71
CA ALA A 7 36.72 33.25 -17.49
C ALA A 7 35.39 32.81 -16.85
N LEU A 8 34.55 32.15 -17.65
CA LEU A 8 33.35 31.43 -17.24
C LEU A 8 33.57 29.95 -17.53
N GLY A 9 33.30 29.09 -16.54
CA GLY A 9 33.20 27.64 -16.73
C GLY A 9 33.92 26.88 -15.62
N GLY A 10 33.30 25.94 -14.92
CA GLY A 10 31.95 25.40 -14.99
C GLY A 10 31.91 24.28 -13.94
N ALA A 11 31.13 24.45 -12.89
CA ALA A 11 30.95 23.40 -11.89
C ALA A 11 29.99 22.36 -12.47
N LEU A 12 30.50 21.19 -12.85
CA LEU A 12 29.69 20.01 -13.14
C LEU A 12 28.97 19.59 -11.85
N TRP A 13 27.70 19.98 -11.73
CA TRP A 13 26.80 19.36 -10.77
C TRP A 13 26.37 18.01 -11.34
N VAL A 14 27.05 16.95 -10.88
CA VAL A 14 26.56 15.57 -11.00
C VAL A 14 25.33 15.47 -10.10
N GLY A 15 24.16 15.76 -10.65
CA GLY A 15 22.89 15.52 -9.99
C GLY A 15 22.69 14.01 -9.85
N LEU A 16 22.89 13.48 -8.65
CA LEU A 16 22.36 12.17 -8.29
C LEU A 16 20.83 12.27 -8.41
N ALA A 17 20.28 11.74 -9.50
CA ALA A 17 18.85 11.50 -9.61
C ALA A 17 18.49 10.42 -8.58
N ALA A 18 18.11 10.84 -7.38
CA ALA A 18 17.44 9.95 -6.44
C ALA A 18 16.19 9.41 -7.14
N PRO A 19 15.93 8.10 -7.12
CA PRO A 19 14.71 7.55 -7.68
C PRO A 19 13.54 8.23 -6.96
N ALA A 20 12.70 8.93 -7.72
CA ALA A 20 11.47 9.51 -7.20
C ALA A 20 10.57 8.36 -6.75
N LEU A 21 10.56 8.09 -5.44
CA LEU A 21 9.57 7.23 -4.81
C LEU A 21 8.20 7.80 -5.17
N GLY A 22 7.39 7.03 -5.92
CA GLY A 22 6.04 7.42 -6.28
C GLY A 22 5.22 7.75 -5.02
N ALA A 23 4.31 8.73 -5.12
CA ALA A 23 3.42 9.06 -4.01
C ALA A 23 2.56 7.83 -3.63
N PRO A 24 2.28 7.61 -2.33
CA PRO A 24 1.49 6.47 -1.88
C PRO A 24 0.07 6.52 -2.46
N VAL A 25 -0.43 5.36 -2.91
CA VAL A 25 -1.80 5.22 -3.41
C VAL A 25 -2.68 4.65 -2.31
N CYS A 26 -3.54 5.49 -1.74
CA CYS A 26 -4.39 5.13 -0.61
C CYS A 26 -5.87 4.92 -1.00
N ARG A 27 -6.53 4.05 -0.24
CA ARG A 27 -7.98 3.88 -0.20
C ARG A 27 -8.45 3.95 1.24
N VAL A 28 -9.55 4.67 1.45
CA VAL A 28 -10.18 4.84 2.76
C VAL A 28 -11.61 4.34 2.65
N GLN A 29 -12.05 3.56 3.63
CA GLN A 29 -13.42 3.08 3.73
C GLN A 29 -13.81 2.91 5.19
N THR A 30 -15.11 2.80 5.46
CA THR A 30 -15.65 2.50 6.78
C THR A 30 -16.16 1.06 6.80
N LEU A 31 -15.71 0.27 7.76
CA LEU A 31 -16.15 -1.09 8.01
C LEU A 31 -17.11 -1.10 9.19
N SER A 32 -18.21 -1.87 9.10
CA SER A 32 -19.10 -2.10 10.23
C SER A 32 -18.72 -3.43 10.90
N ILE A 33 -18.00 -3.36 12.01
CA ILE A 33 -17.45 -4.53 12.70
C ILE A 33 -18.15 -4.67 14.06
N GLN A 34 -18.98 -5.70 14.21
CA GLN A 34 -19.75 -5.94 15.45
C GLN A 34 -20.52 -4.71 15.96
N GLY A 35 -21.08 -3.92 15.03
CA GLY A 35 -21.80 -2.68 15.35
C GLY A 35 -20.91 -1.47 15.61
N GLN A 36 -19.59 -1.61 15.56
CA GLN A 36 -18.64 -0.50 15.63
C GLN A 36 -18.29 0.00 14.23
N SER A 37 -18.20 1.32 14.09
CA SER A 37 -17.69 1.98 12.88
C SER A 37 -16.17 2.05 12.95
N VAL A 38 -15.48 1.32 12.06
CA VAL A 38 -14.02 1.28 11.97
C VAL A 38 -13.59 1.92 10.66
N LYS A 39 -12.83 3.02 10.73
CA LYS A 39 -12.22 3.65 9.56
C LYS A 39 -10.97 2.87 9.17
N ALA A 40 -10.99 2.25 7.99
CA ALA A 40 -9.87 1.51 7.43
C ALA A 40 -9.21 2.29 6.30
N THR A 41 -7.88 2.41 6.35
CA THR A 41 -7.04 3.06 5.35
C THR A 41 -6.00 2.06 4.88
N PHE A 42 -5.97 1.81 3.56
CA PHE A 42 -5.05 0.89 2.91
C PHE A 42 -4.22 1.66 1.90
N CYS A 43 -2.90 1.70 2.09
CA CYS A 43 -1.99 2.47 1.25
C CYS A 43 -0.90 1.56 0.69
N VAL A 44 -0.71 1.58 -0.63
CA VAL A 44 0.52 1.05 -1.23
C VAL A 44 1.56 2.15 -1.20
N THR A 45 2.61 1.97 -0.42
CA THR A 45 3.69 2.95 -0.22
C THR A 45 4.90 2.69 -1.10
N ASN A 46 5.05 1.46 -1.58
CA ASN A 46 6.08 1.06 -2.54
C ASN A 46 5.54 -0.08 -3.41
N ALA A 47 5.97 -0.12 -4.67
CA ALA A 47 5.71 -1.24 -5.56
C ALA A 47 6.92 -1.45 -6.48
N VAL A 48 7.44 -2.67 -6.52
CA VAL A 48 8.48 -3.12 -7.45
C VAL A 48 7.89 -4.23 -8.31
N HIS A 49 8.02 -4.10 -9.63
CA HIS A 49 7.57 -5.13 -10.56
C HIS A 49 8.75 -5.95 -11.06
N GLU A 50 8.68 -7.26 -10.85
CA GLU A 50 9.66 -8.22 -11.33
C GLU A 50 9.00 -9.10 -12.39
N SER A 51 9.64 -9.24 -13.55
CA SER A 51 9.18 -10.13 -14.62
C SER A 51 10.01 -11.39 -14.62
N SER A 52 9.34 -12.54 -14.69
CA SER A 52 9.97 -13.87 -14.78
C SER A 52 9.28 -14.72 -15.85
N GLY A 53 9.81 -15.93 -16.11
CA GLY A 53 9.14 -16.89 -16.98
C GLY A 53 7.75 -17.34 -16.50
N ALA A 54 7.40 -17.09 -15.24
CA ALA A 54 6.08 -17.39 -14.65
C ALA A 54 5.09 -16.21 -14.71
N GLY A 55 5.49 -15.06 -15.28
CA GLY A 55 4.69 -13.84 -15.34
C GLY A 55 5.30 -12.68 -14.57
N ILE A 56 4.49 -11.64 -14.34
CA ILE A 56 4.89 -10.42 -13.63
C ILE A 56 4.39 -10.51 -12.19
N VAL A 57 5.29 -10.28 -11.24
CA VAL A 57 4.98 -10.17 -9.80
C VAL A 57 5.18 -8.73 -9.37
N ALA A 58 4.19 -8.16 -8.67
CA ALA A 58 4.34 -6.90 -7.95
C ALA A 58 4.68 -7.21 -6.49
N ARG A 59 5.88 -6.84 -6.04
CA ARG A 59 6.22 -6.77 -4.63
C ARG A 59 5.83 -5.40 -4.09
N ILE A 60 4.84 -5.36 -3.21
CA ILE A 60 4.28 -4.12 -2.68
C ILE A 60 4.52 -3.99 -1.18
N SER A 61 4.69 -2.76 -0.71
CA SER A 61 4.57 -2.40 0.71
C SER A 61 3.16 -1.89 0.95
N LEU A 62 2.36 -2.64 1.70
CA LEU A 62 0.99 -2.33 2.06
C LEU A 62 0.93 -1.84 3.50
N SER A 63 0.60 -0.56 3.68
CA SER A 63 0.25 0.04 4.97
C SER A 63 -1.26 -0.10 5.21
N GLU A 64 -1.61 -0.58 6.39
CA GLU A 64 -2.98 -0.87 6.82
C GLU A 64 -3.19 -0.19 8.17
N ASN A 65 -4.04 0.83 8.17
CA ASN A 65 -4.36 1.61 9.35
C ASN A 65 -5.88 1.54 9.60
N LEU A 66 -6.27 0.95 10.73
CA LEU A 66 -7.65 0.84 11.16
C LEU A 66 -7.83 1.63 12.45
N VAL A 67 -8.84 2.49 12.49
CA VAL A 67 -9.17 3.31 13.68
C VAL A 67 -10.64 3.10 14.03
N GLY A 68 -10.88 2.76 15.29
CA GLY A 68 -12.23 2.55 15.82
C GLY A 68 -12.35 3.01 17.27
N PRO A 69 -13.53 2.85 17.89
CA PRO A 69 -13.77 3.28 19.27
C PRO A 69 -12.87 2.58 20.31
N GLY A 70 -12.47 1.33 20.04
CA GLY A 70 -11.65 0.54 20.94
C GLY A 70 -10.13 0.71 20.77
N GLY A 71 -9.68 1.50 19.80
CA GLY A 71 -8.26 1.76 19.57
C GLY A 71 -7.88 1.96 18.10
N SER A 72 -6.64 1.64 17.78
CA SER A 72 -6.12 1.70 16.42
C SER A 72 -5.14 0.56 16.17
N LEU A 73 -5.17 0.02 14.95
CA LEU A 73 -4.16 -0.88 14.40
C LEU A 73 -3.42 -0.11 13.30
N ASP A 74 -2.09 -0.09 13.34
CA ASP A 74 -1.27 0.44 12.25
C ASP A 74 -0.13 -0.53 11.98
N ARG A 75 -0.10 -1.07 10.76
CA ARG A 75 0.96 -1.98 10.33
C ARG A 75 1.33 -1.76 8.88
N THR A 76 2.56 -2.13 8.54
CA THR A 76 3.02 -2.19 7.15
C THR A 76 3.61 -3.55 6.88
N THR A 77 3.19 -4.18 5.79
CA THR A 77 3.63 -5.52 5.39
C THR A 77 4.05 -5.54 3.93
N THR A 78 5.01 -6.41 3.58
CA THR A 78 5.37 -6.68 2.19
C THR A 78 4.52 -7.81 1.65
N LYS A 79 3.96 -7.63 0.45
CA LYS A 79 3.12 -8.63 -0.24
C LYS A 79 3.61 -8.83 -1.67
N ASP A 80 3.63 -10.08 -2.11
CA ASP A 80 3.86 -10.41 -3.50
C ASP A 80 2.50 -10.67 -4.19
N VAL A 81 2.26 -10.00 -5.31
CA VAL A 81 1.01 -10.07 -6.05
C VAL A 81 1.31 -10.54 -7.47
N LEU A 82 0.78 -11.71 -7.84
CA LEU A 82 0.86 -12.18 -9.22
C LEU A 82 -0.07 -11.34 -10.10
N LEU A 83 0.47 -10.79 -11.19
CA LEU A 83 -0.27 -9.93 -12.10
C LEU A 83 -0.70 -10.67 -13.37
N ALA A 84 -1.96 -10.49 -13.73
CA ALA A 84 -2.52 -10.83 -15.04
C ALA A 84 -3.13 -9.55 -15.63
N GLY A 85 -2.63 -9.12 -16.80
CA GLY A 85 -3.13 -7.90 -17.46
C GLY A 85 -2.95 -6.62 -16.63
N GLY A 86 -1.91 -6.54 -15.80
CA GLY A 86 -1.62 -5.36 -14.95
C GLY A 86 -2.42 -5.27 -13.65
N SER A 87 -3.18 -6.30 -13.30
CA SER A 87 -3.92 -6.40 -12.03
C SER A 87 -3.70 -7.75 -11.36
N GLY A 88 -3.91 -7.80 -10.05
CA GLY A 88 -3.80 -9.04 -9.29
C GLY A 88 -4.65 -9.04 -8.03
N ARG A 89 -4.78 -10.20 -7.39
CA ARG A 89 -5.49 -10.36 -6.13
C ARG A 89 -4.52 -10.83 -5.05
N LEU A 90 -4.76 -10.36 -3.84
CA LEU A 90 -4.09 -10.83 -2.64
C LEU A 90 -5.09 -10.85 -1.49
N SER A 91 -4.80 -11.62 -0.45
CA SER A 91 -5.57 -11.58 0.79
C SER A 91 -4.66 -11.30 1.98
N ASP A 92 -5.25 -10.73 3.02
CA ASP A 92 -4.56 -10.46 4.28
C ASP A 92 -5.47 -10.72 5.47
N ASP A 93 -4.85 -11.12 6.58
CA ASP A 93 -5.50 -11.34 7.86
C ASP A 93 -4.98 -10.31 8.88
N LEU A 94 -5.88 -9.46 9.36
CA LEU A 94 -5.58 -8.41 10.33
C LEU A 94 -6.11 -8.80 11.71
N PRO A 95 -5.26 -8.94 12.74
CA PRO A 95 -5.72 -9.12 14.10
C PRO A 95 -6.37 -7.83 14.61
N LEU A 96 -7.62 -7.90 15.07
CA LEU A 96 -8.35 -6.72 15.54
C LEU A 96 -8.25 -6.49 17.06
N ARG A 97 -7.33 -7.18 17.73
CA ARG A 97 -7.19 -7.11 19.20
C ARG A 97 -6.86 -5.71 19.71
N GLU A 98 -6.07 -4.96 18.94
CA GLU A 98 -5.72 -3.55 19.23
C GLU A 98 -6.92 -2.60 19.10
N LEU A 99 -8.00 -3.05 18.46
CA LEU A 99 -9.29 -2.35 18.39
C LEU A 99 -10.28 -2.84 19.46
N GLY A 100 -9.85 -3.70 20.39
CA GLY A 100 -10.71 -4.32 21.39
C GLY A 100 -11.62 -5.42 20.84
N ILE A 101 -11.29 -5.99 19.68
CA ILE A 101 -12.11 -6.99 18.99
C ILE A 101 -11.32 -8.30 18.92
N ASP A 102 -11.77 -9.34 19.63
CA ASP A 102 -11.09 -10.65 19.63
C ASP A 102 -11.49 -11.51 18.42
N ARG A 103 -11.20 -10.99 17.22
CA ARG A 103 -11.37 -11.67 15.92
C ARG A 103 -10.29 -11.18 14.94
N MET A 104 -10.15 -11.89 13.84
CA MET A 104 -9.36 -11.43 12.70
C MET A 104 -10.30 -10.87 11.63
N LEU A 105 -9.81 -9.88 10.89
CA LEU A 105 -10.41 -9.43 9.65
C LEU A 105 -9.65 -10.06 8.49
N HIS A 106 -10.30 -10.95 7.74
CA HIS A 106 -9.82 -11.44 6.46
C HIS A 106 -10.26 -10.48 5.37
N VAL A 107 -9.33 -9.90 4.62
CA VAL A 107 -9.61 -8.97 3.51
C VAL A 107 -9.00 -9.50 2.23
N THR A 108 -9.79 -9.57 1.17
CA THR A 108 -9.27 -9.76 -0.18
C THR A 108 -9.18 -8.41 -0.87
N PHE A 109 -8.04 -8.13 -1.48
CA PHE A 109 -7.77 -6.91 -2.23
C PHE A 109 -7.61 -7.20 -3.72
N VAL A 110 -8.05 -6.25 -4.53
CA VAL A 110 -7.61 -6.12 -5.93
C VAL A 110 -6.50 -5.07 -5.98
N TYR A 111 -5.31 -5.49 -6.38
CA TYR A 111 -4.21 -4.59 -6.70
C TYR A 111 -4.30 -4.18 -8.17
N SER A 112 -4.31 -2.87 -8.42
CA SER A 112 -4.29 -2.29 -9.77
C SER A 112 -3.86 -0.83 -9.69
N ASN A 113 -3.27 -0.29 -10.77
CA ASN A 113 -2.86 1.11 -10.86
C ASN A 113 -2.00 1.58 -9.66
N GLY A 114 -1.13 0.69 -9.16
CA GLY A 114 -0.25 0.99 -8.03
C GLY A 114 -0.91 1.04 -6.66
N GLY A 115 -2.22 0.78 -6.54
CA GLY A 115 -2.96 0.78 -5.27
C GLY A 115 -3.72 -0.53 -5.03
N VAL A 116 -4.26 -0.67 -3.84
CA VAL A 116 -5.17 -1.77 -3.49
C VAL A 116 -6.59 -1.25 -3.26
N ARG A 117 -7.59 -2.04 -3.63
CA ARG A 117 -9.00 -1.82 -3.26
C ARG A 117 -9.52 -3.09 -2.58
N PRO A 118 -10.10 -3.00 -1.38
CA PRO A 118 -10.81 -4.12 -0.78
C PRO A 118 -11.95 -4.58 -1.69
N GLU A 119 -11.98 -5.87 -2.01
CA GLU A 119 -13.04 -6.52 -2.80
C GLU A 119 -14.01 -7.27 -1.87
N SER A 120 -13.49 -7.88 -0.82
CA SER A 120 -14.28 -8.55 0.22
C SER A 120 -13.59 -8.43 1.58
N ALA A 121 -14.38 -8.46 2.65
CA ALA A 121 -13.89 -8.42 4.02
C ALA A 121 -14.82 -9.22 4.94
N LEU A 122 -14.23 -10.12 5.72
CA LEU A 122 -14.94 -11.07 6.58
C LEU A 122 -14.29 -11.12 7.96
N LEU A 123 -15.10 -11.18 9.01
CA LEU A 123 -14.60 -11.53 10.33
C LEU A 123 -14.48 -13.03 10.46
N ILE A 124 -13.32 -13.49 10.91
CA ILE A 124 -13.06 -14.88 11.24
C ILE A 124 -12.73 -15.01 12.74
N PRO A 125 -13.24 -16.07 13.41
CA PRO A 125 -14.11 -17.12 12.88
C PRO A 125 -15.56 -16.65 12.59
N GLY A 126 -16.25 -17.38 11.72
CA GLY A 126 -17.68 -17.19 11.39
C GLY A 126 -17.99 -16.59 10.02
N ALA A 127 -16.97 -16.12 9.28
CA ALA A 127 -17.10 -15.56 7.93
C ALA A 127 -18.19 -14.46 7.82
N VAL A 128 -18.26 -13.57 8.82
CA VAL A 128 -19.28 -12.51 8.87
C VAL A 128 -18.84 -11.34 8.00
N PRO A 129 -19.59 -10.95 6.95
CA PRO A 129 -19.21 -9.85 6.07
C PRO A 129 -19.28 -8.49 6.79
N VAL A 130 -18.33 -7.60 6.47
CA VAL A 130 -18.22 -6.25 7.09
C VAL A 130 -18.00 -5.11 6.09
N LEU A 131 -18.08 -5.44 4.80
CA LEU A 131 -18.08 -4.50 3.67
C LEU A 131 -19.49 -4.28 3.14
#